data_AF-A0A5P0ZJ67-F1
#
_entry.id   AF-A0A5P0ZJ67-F1
#
_cell.length_a   1.000
_cell.length_b   1.000
_cell.length_c   1.000
_cell.angle_alpha   90.00
_cell.angle_beta   90.00
_cell.angle_gamma   90.00
#
_symmetry.space_group_name_H-M   'P 1'
#
loop_
_entity.id
_entity.type
_entity.pdbx_description
1 polymer ?
#
loop_
_entity_poly.entity_id
_entity_poly.type
_entity_poly.pdbx_seq_one_letter_code
_entity_poly.pdbx_strand_id
1 'polypeptide(L)'
;MDLFEKRGMTLDPEMRDKNINAIEAIGYYTLKQFAYPFAYRDGYNTPDYDGLEFDFVVKRYYQDKNLRINLLHAIEDIEVSMNSLISHVLGNKYGAFGYLDFSNWADNRISKYSLEERQFYFKKSLLRQAYNSNILDLDYRENLNADNFPTVWLMTNLLTFETTSTLIRLMSPDNVKYFTDYFDCTRDELVSWLECLNFVRNICCHNSNLLDITLSTDAMAPKDYQEFLWFKNINGDISYTNKIALVIVIVVHMMYAINPKYRFDNIKRSFTSITRDIDGSIEKLGFKNMDAFYDIFRK
;
A
#
# COMPACT_ATOMS: atom_id res chain seq x y z
N MET A 1 6.77 32.02 1.16
CA MET A 1 6.95 32.42 -0.25
C MET A 1 8.41 32.69 -0.52
N ASP A 2 9.01 33.66 0.17
CA ASP A 2 10.39 34.12 0.01
C ASP A 2 11.44 33.00 0.07
N LEU A 3 11.20 31.96 0.89
CA LEU A 3 12.12 30.83 0.99
C LEU A 3 12.12 29.91 -0.24
N PHE A 4 11.02 29.85 -1.00
CA PHE A 4 10.97 29.14 -2.27
C PHE A 4 11.65 29.97 -3.37
N GLU A 5 11.38 31.28 -3.42
CA GLU A 5 12.05 32.21 -4.37
C GLU A 5 13.57 32.23 -4.16
N LYS A 6 14.03 32.34 -2.91
CA LYS A 6 15.45 32.30 -2.55
C LYS A 6 16.14 30.98 -2.94
N ARG A 7 15.38 29.93 -3.19
CA ARG A 7 15.88 28.61 -3.60
C ARG A 7 15.67 28.35 -5.09
N GLY A 8 15.49 29.40 -5.88
CA GLY A 8 15.41 29.30 -7.34
C GLY A 8 14.04 28.88 -7.88
N MET A 9 12.97 28.89 -7.08
CA MET A 9 11.63 28.56 -7.58
C MET A 9 10.97 29.80 -8.21
N THR A 10 10.32 29.61 -9.36
CA THR A 10 9.57 30.67 -10.06
C THR A 10 8.16 30.77 -9.49
N LEU A 11 7.78 31.98 -9.04
CA LEU A 11 6.45 32.29 -8.55
C LEU A 11 5.85 33.41 -9.39
N ASP A 12 4.66 33.17 -9.93
CA ASP A 12 3.90 34.18 -10.68
C ASP A 12 3.41 35.28 -9.71
N PRO A 13 3.83 36.55 -9.89
CA PRO A 13 3.39 37.67 -9.07
C PRO A 13 1.88 37.94 -9.15
N GLU A 14 1.24 37.65 -10.28
CA GLU A 14 -0.21 37.85 -10.46
C GLU A 14 -1.02 36.84 -9.62
N MET A 15 -0.41 35.71 -9.29
CA MET A 15 -1.02 34.62 -8.51
C MET A 15 -0.56 34.60 -7.06
N ARG A 16 -0.07 35.73 -6.54
CA ARG A 16 0.56 35.82 -5.22
C ARG A 16 -0.33 35.31 -4.09
N ASP A 17 -1.58 35.75 -4.05
CA ASP A 17 -2.54 35.37 -3.01
C ASP A 17 -2.90 33.88 -3.08
N LYS A 18 -3.05 33.33 -4.30
CA LYS A 18 -3.25 31.89 -4.52
C LYS A 18 -2.06 31.09 -3.97
N ASN A 19 -0.84 31.54 -4.26
CA ASN A 19 0.38 30.86 -3.83
C ASN A 19 0.54 30.88 -2.30
N ILE A 20 0.18 31.99 -1.64
CA ILE A 20 0.16 32.08 -0.17
C ILE A 20 -0.87 31.13 0.42
N ASN A 21 -2.11 31.16 -0.08
CA ASN A 21 -3.17 30.26 0.38
C ASN A 21 -2.77 28.78 0.23
N ALA A 22 -2.07 28.42 -0.84
CA ALA A 22 -1.55 27.06 -1.02
C ALA A 22 -0.49 26.69 0.03
N ILE A 23 0.44 27.60 0.35
CA ILE A 23 1.46 27.37 1.39
C ILE A 23 0.82 27.27 2.77
N GLU A 24 -0.17 28.10 3.08
CA GLU A 24 -0.89 28.07 4.35
C GLU A 24 -1.71 26.79 4.52
N ALA A 25 -2.39 26.35 3.46
CA ALA A 25 -3.22 25.15 3.50
C ALA A 25 -2.42 23.84 3.48
N ILE A 26 -1.35 23.76 2.70
CA ILE A 26 -0.59 22.50 2.48
C ILE A 26 0.63 22.41 3.41
N GLY A 27 1.20 23.57 3.76
CA GLY A 27 2.42 23.66 4.55
C GLY A 27 3.69 23.64 3.70
N TYR A 28 4.66 24.46 4.10
CA TYR A 28 5.95 24.61 3.42
C TYR A 28 6.70 23.28 3.25
N TYR A 29 6.85 22.50 4.32
CA TYR A 29 7.63 21.26 4.28
C TYR A 29 6.98 20.17 3.45
N THR A 30 5.65 20.12 3.40
CA THR A 30 4.90 19.23 2.52
C THR A 30 5.19 19.57 1.06
N LEU A 31 5.02 20.83 0.65
CA LEU A 31 5.33 21.26 -0.72
C LEU A 31 6.81 21.05 -1.07
N LYS A 32 7.71 21.27 -0.11
CA LYS A 32 9.14 20.98 -0.27
C LYS A 32 9.40 19.50 -0.63
N GLN A 33 8.66 18.55 -0.05
CA GLN A 33 8.76 17.12 -0.40
C GLN A 33 8.48 16.83 -1.87
N PHE A 34 7.55 17.55 -2.49
CA PHE A 34 7.20 17.40 -3.90
C PHE A 34 8.15 18.13 -4.85
N ALA A 35 8.88 19.13 -4.35
CA ALA A 35 9.92 19.83 -5.12
C ALA A 35 11.29 19.14 -5.08
N TYR A 36 11.57 18.36 -4.03
CA TYR A 36 12.88 17.72 -3.80
C TYR A 36 13.44 16.87 -4.97
N PRO A 37 12.64 16.09 -5.72
CA PRO A 37 13.15 15.31 -6.85
C PRO A 37 13.77 16.16 -7.96
N PHE A 38 13.38 17.43 -8.05
CA PHE A 38 13.84 18.40 -9.06
C PHE A 38 14.96 19.30 -8.56
N ALA A 39 15.38 19.14 -7.30
CA ALA A 39 16.41 19.99 -6.72
C ALA A 39 17.80 19.57 -7.18
N TYR A 40 18.57 20.52 -7.70
CA TYR A 40 20.01 20.38 -7.86
C TYR A 40 20.69 20.43 -6.48
N ARG A 41 21.69 19.57 -6.28
CA ARG A 41 22.47 19.49 -5.03
C ARG A 41 23.95 19.53 -5.37
N ASP A 42 24.62 20.63 -5.06
CA ASP A 42 26.05 20.84 -5.33
C ASP A 42 26.97 20.41 -4.17
N GLY A 43 26.45 19.68 -3.19
CA GLY A 43 27.19 19.30 -1.98
C GLY A 43 26.92 20.19 -0.76
N TYR A 44 26.23 21.34 -0.91
CA TYR A 44 25.69 22.10 0.22
C TYR A 44 24.25 21.66 0.58
N ASN A 45 23.87 21.86 1.84
CA ASN A 45 22.62 21.34 2.43
C ASN A 45 21.34 22.13 2.03
N THR A 46 21.43 23.03 1.04
CA THR A 46 20.31 23.86 0.59
C THR A 46 19.93 23.49 -0.84
N PRO A 47 18.68 23.05 -1.10
CA PRO A 47 18.25 22.71 -2.45
C PRO A 47 18.11 23.97 -3.31
N ASP A 48 18.58 23.90 -4.55
CA ASP A 48 18.28 24.84 -5.63
C ASP A 48 17.32 24.16 -6.62
N TYR A 49 16.22 24.83 -6.96
CA TYR A 49 15.19 24.30 -7.84
C TYR A 49 15.31 24.77 -9.28
N ASP A 50 16.35 25.55 -9.63
CA ASP A 50 16.73 25.92 -11.00
C ASP A 50 15.54 26.35 -11.90
N GLY A 51 14.75 27.31 -11.41
CA GLY A 51 13.62 27.88 -12.15
C GLY A 51 12.31 27.10 -12.05
N LEU A 52 12.22 26.00 -11.29
CA LEU A 52 10.99 25.20 -11.12
C LEU A 52 9.77 26.07 -10.80
N GLU A 53 8.66 25.87 -11.48
CA GLU A 53 7.43 26.63 -11.23
C GLU A 53 6.73 26.16 -9.95
N PHE A 54 6.33 27.08 -9.08
CA PHE A 54 5.61 26.74 -7.85
C PHE A 54 4.25 26.09 -8.13
N ASP A 55 3.52 26.54 -9.16
CA ASP A 55 2.22 25.97 -9.53
C ASP A 55 2.36 24.49 -9.94
N PHE A 56 3.47 24.13 -10.60
CA PHE A 56 3.79 22.74 -10.92
C PHE A 56 3.94 21.88 -9.66
N VAL A 57 4.64 22.37 -8.63
CA VAL A 57 4.80 21.64 -7.35
C VAL A 57 3.44 21.43 -6.66
N VAL A 58 2.61 22.47 -6.64
CA VAL A 58 1.25 22.39 -6.08
C VAL A 58 0.39 21.40 -6.88
N LYS A 59 0.48 21.42 -8.22
CA LYS A 59 -0.23 20.49 -9.11
C LYS A 59 0.21 19.04 -8.86
N ARG A 60 1.52 18.80 -8.77
CA ARG A 60 2.11 17.49 -8.44
C ARG A 60 1.58 16.96 -7.11
N TYR A 61 1.49 17.81 -6.08
CA TYR A 61 0.91 17.45 -4.78
C TYR A 61 -0.53 16.94 -4.92
N TYR A 62 -1.39 17.66 -5.66
CA TYR A 62 -2.79 17.24 -5.83
C TYR A 62 -2.94 15.98 -6.70
N GLN A 63 -2.07 15.82 -7.70
CA GLN A 63 -2.02 14.60 -8.51
C GLN A 63 -1.65 13.37 -7.69
N ASP A 64 -0.58 13.48 -6.86
CA ASP A 64 -0.18 12.44 -5.91
C ASP A 64 -1.32 12.14 -4.92
N LYS A 65 -1.92 13.17 -4.31
CA LYS A 65 -3.06 13.02 -3.38
C LYS A 65 -4.21 12.24 -4.02
N ASN A 66 -4.59 12.57 -5.25
CA ASN A 66 -5.67 11.88 -5.95
C ASN A 66 -5.31 10.41 -6.19
N LEU A 67 -4.07 10.12 -6.61
CA LEU A 67 -3.62 8.73 -6.78
C LEU A 67 -3.64 7.96 -5.45
N ARG A 68 -3.15 8.56 -4.35
CA ARG A 68 -3.15 7.95 -3.01
C ARG A 68 -4.55 7.58 -2.54
N ILE A 69 -5.51 8.49 -2.67
CA ILE A 69 -6.91 8.23 -2.28
C ILE A 69 -7.50 7.06 -3.07
N ASN A 70 -7.25 7.04 -4.39
CA ASN A 70 -7.79 6.00 -5.26
C ASN A 70 -7.13 4.64 -5.05
N LEU A 71 -5.84 4.60 -4.73
CA LEU A 71 -5.15 3.37 -4.35
C LEU A 71 -5.60 2.88 -2.97
N LEU A 72 -5.73 3.79 -1.99
CA LEU A 72 -6.20 3.43 -0.65
C LEU A 72 -7.58 2.78 -0.70
N HIS A 73 -8.49 3.31 -1.52
CA HIS A 73 -9.81 2.72 -1.75
C HIS A 73 -9.74 1.27 -2.26
N ALA A 74 -8.84 0.96 -3.20
CA ALA A 74 -8.66 -0.41 -3.68
C ALA A 74 -7.95 -1.31 -2.65
N ILE A 75 -6.97 -0.77 -1.91
CA ILE A 75 -6.24 -1.53 -0.88
C ILE A 75 -7.15 -1.87 0.29
N GLU A 76 -8.11 -1.01 0.64
CA GLU A 76 -9.10 -1.29 1.68
C GLU A 76 -9.98 -2.50 1.31
N ASP A 77 -10.46 -2.59 0.06
CA ASP A 77 -11.20 -3.76 -0.44
C ASP A 77 -10.36 -5.04 -0.36
N ILE A 78 -9.05 -4.95 -0.66
CA ILE A 78 -8.10 -6.05 -0.50
C ILE A 78 -8.00 -6.43 0.98
N GLU A 79 -7.80 -5.48 1.90
CA GLU A 79 -7.70 -5.73 3.34
C GLU A 79 -8.92 -6.46 3.89
N VAL A 80 -10.13 -5.97 3.55
CA VAL A 80 -11.40 -6.58 3.95
C VAL A 80 -11.54 -8.00 3.40
N SER A 81 -11.12 -8.21 2.15
CA SER A 81 -11.14 -9.54 1.53
C SER A 81 -10.16 -10.50 2.21
N MET A 82 -8.93 -10.06 2.49
CA MET A 82 -7.94 -10.85 3.22
C MET A 82 -8.45 -11.24 4.62
N ASN A 83 -9.06 -10.30 5.34
CA ASN A 83 -9.68 -10.52 6.64
C ASN A 83 -10.81 -11.55 6.56
N SER A 84 -11.65 -11.46 5.53
CA SER A 84 -12.71 -12.44 5.27
C SER A 84 -12.16 -13.83 4.98
N LEU A 85 -11.09 -13.94 4.18
CA LEU A 85 -10.43 -15.21 3.90
C LEU A 85 -9.77 -15.82 5.15
N ILE A 86 -9.15 -15.01 6.02
CA ILE A 86 -8.62 -15.47 7.32
C ILE A 86 -9.73 -16.05 8.18
N SER A 87 -10.85 -15.33 8.33
CA SER A 87 -11.96 -15.83 9.15
C SER A 87 -12.53 -17.14 8.60
N HIS A 88 -12.60 -17.28 7.28
CA HIS A 88 -13.03 -18.52 6.63
C HIS A 88 -12.05 -19.68 6.91
N VAL A 89 -10.76 -19.50 6.64
CA VAL A 89 -9.74 -20.55 6.82
C VAL A 89 -9.64 -20.98 8.27
N LEU A 90 -9.54 -20.01 9.18
CA LEU A 90 -9.36 -20.31 10.60
C LEU A 90 -10.66 -20.79 11.25
N GLY A 91 -11.80 -20.18 10.93
CA GLY A 91 -13.11 -20.53 11.49
C GLY A 91 -13.59 -21.90 11.07
N ASN A 92 -13.46 -22.26 9.80
CA ASN A 92 -13.94 -23.56 9.31
C ASN A 92 -13.10 -24.74 9.79
N LYS A 93 -11.77 -24.57 9.86
CA LYS A 93 -10.87 -25.65 10.25
C LYS A 93 -10.67 -25.79 11.77
N TYR A 94 -10.70 -24.68 12.51
CA TYR A 94 -10.31 -24.65 13.92
C TYR A 94 -11.42 -24.13 14.85
N GLY A 95 -12.58 -23.75 14.30
CA GLY A 95 -13.72 -23.23 15.07
C GLY A 95 -13.59 -21.76 15.46
N ALA A 96 -14.63 -21.25 16.12
CA ALA A 96 -14.80 -19.81 16.41
C ALA A 96 -13.63 -19.18 17.19
N PHE A 97 -12.96 -19.94 18.05
CA PHE A 97 -11.86 -19.45 18.89
C PHE A 97 -10.52 -20.16 18.59
N GLY A 98 -10.47 -21.02 17.57
CA GLY A 98 -9.28 -21.82 17.24
C GLY A 98 -8.06 -20.98 16.87
N TYR A 99 -8.27 -19.74 16.41
CA TYR A 99 -7.20 -18.78 16.11
C TYR A 99 -6.33 -18.44 17.34
N LEU A 100 -6.85 -18.63 18.57
CA LEU A 100 -6.14 -18.32 19.82
C LEU A 100 -5.01 -19.29 20.14
N ASP A 101 -5.00 -20.49 19.54
CA ASP A 101 -3.92 -21.46 19.71
C ASP A 101 -3.13 -21.59 18.41
N PHE A 102 -2.04 -20.84 18.34
CA PHE A 102 -1.20 -20.73 17.15
C PHE A 102 -0.58 -22.08 16.79
N SER A 103 -0.38 -22.97 17.76
CA SER A 103 0.21 -24.30 17.55
C SER A 103 -0.63 -25.18 16.61
N ASN A 104 -1.94 -24.91 16.51
CA ASN A 104 -2.86 -25.73 15.71
C ASN A 104 -2.88 -25.37 14.22
N TRP A 105 -2.53 -24.13 13.87
CA TRP A 105 -2.71 -23.62 12.50
C TRP A 105 -1.45 -23.01 11.89
N ALA A 106 -0.45 -22.69 12.70
CA ALA A 106 0.79 -22.09 12.24
C ALA A 106 1.74 -23.11 11.60
N ASP A 107 2.71 -22.59 10.86
CA ASP A 107 3.76 -23.35 10.22
C ASP A 107 4.68 -24.02 11.25
N ASN A 108 4.80 -25.34 11.18
CA ASN A 108 5.58 -26.14 12.13
C ASN A 108 7.09 -25.88 12.06
N ARG A 109 7.57 -25.15 11.04
CA ARG A 109 8.97 -24.73 10.90
C ARG A 109 9.31 -23.55 11.83
N ILE A 110 8.31 -22.84 12.34
CA ILE A 110 8.49 -21.74 13.28
C ILE A 110 8.82 -22.32 14.67
N SER A 111 9.83 -21.77 15.34
CA SER A 111 10.20 -22.24 16.67
C SER A 111 9.06 -22.03 17.67
N LYS A 112 8.83 -23.02 18.55
CA LYS A 112 7.78 -22.96 19.57
C LYS A 112 7.86 -21.69 20.41
N TYR A 113 9.09 -21.31 20.82
CA TYR A 113 9.34 -20.08 21.58
C TYR A 113 8.87 -18.83 20.82
N SER A 114 9.24 -18.67 19.54
CA SER A 114 8.80 -17.52 18.75
C SER A 114 7.30 -17.53 18.52
N LEU A 115 6.69 -18.70 18.36
CA LEU A 115 5.26 -18.84 18.17
C LEU A 115 4.47 -18.43 19.41
N GLU A 116 4.90 -18.88 20.60
CA GLU A 116 4.31 -18.50 21.89
C GLU A 116 4.45 -17.01 22.16
N GLU A 117 5.62 -16.42 21.88
CA GLU A 117 5.85 -14.98 21.99
C GLU A 117 4.88 -14.19 21.10
N ARG A 118 4.77 -14.56 19.82
CA ARG A 118 3.86 -13.92 18.86
C ARG A 118 2.40 -14.08 19.27
N GLN A 119 2.01 -15.26 19.74
CA GLN A 119 0.67 -15.52 20.26
C GLN A 119 0.36 -14.60 21.45
N PHE A 120 1.30 -14.45 22.38
CA PHE A 120 1.13 -13.57 23.55
C PHE A 120 0.90 -12.12 23.13
N TYR A 121 1.77 -11.57 22.28
CA TYR A 121 1.62 -10.18 21.81
C TYR A 121 0.36 -9.97 20.97
N PHE A 122 0.00 -10.94 20.14
CA PHE A 122 -1.25 -10.92 19.38
C PHE A 122 -2.46 -10.84 20.29
N LYS A 123 -2.58 -11.75 21.28
CA LYS A 123 -3.69 -11.77 22.25
C LYS A 123 -3.79 -10.45 23.02
N LYS A 124 -2.65 -9.95 23.51
CA LYS A 124 -2.58 -8.67 24.23
C LYS A 124 -3.04 -7.50 23.36
N SER A 125 -2.58 -7.44 22.11
CA SER A 125 -2.98 -6.41 21.16
C SER A 125 -4.47 -6.51 20.82
N LEU A 126 -4.98 -7.72 20.60
CA LEU A 126 -6.37 -7.96 20.25
C LEU A 126 -7.34 -7.50 21.35
N LEU A 127 -7.07 -7.82 22.61
CA LEU A 127 -7.90 -7.34 23.73
C LEU A 127 -7.88 -5.81 23.83
N ARG A 128 -6.73 -5.18 23.60
CA ARG A 128 -6.62 -3.72 23.57
C ARG A 128 -7.41 -3.12 22.41
N GLN A 129 -7.39 -3.75 21.24
CA GLN A 129 -8.14 -3.28 20.07
C GLN A 129 -9.65 -3.45 20.28
N ALA A 130 -10.09 -4.60 20.81
CA ALA A 130 -11.47 -4.86 21.17
C ALA A 130 -12.00 -3.81 22.17
N TYR A 131 -11.22 -3.50 23.22
CA TYR A 131 -11.60 -2.51 24.22
C TYR A 131 -11.75 -1.09 23.66
N ASN A 132 -10.91 -0.70 22.69
CA ASN A 132 -10.96 0.62 22.07
C ASN A 132 -11.88 0.68 20.83
N SER A 133 -12.55 -0.42 20.50
CA SER A 133 -13.37 -0.53 19.32
C SER A 133 -14.79 0.00 19.58
N ASN A 134 -15.44 0.48 18.51
CA ASN A 134 -16.86 0.83 18.51
C ASN A 134 -17.73 -0.27 17.87
N ILE A 135 -17.21 -1.51 17.75
CA ILE A 135 -17.96 -2.65 17.21
C ILE A 135 -18.98 -3.11 18.26
N LEU A 136 -20.26 -2.84 17.98
CA LEU A 136 -21.38 -3.20 18.87
C LEU A 136 -21.47 -4.69 19.16
N ASP A 137 -21.07 -5.54 18.21
CA ASP A 137 -21.15 -6.98 18.36
C ASP A 137 -20.24 -7.55 19.47
N LEU A 138 -19.26 -6.75 19.94
CA LEU A 138 -18.40 -7.10 21.07
C LEU A 138 -19.11 -6.98 22.43
N ASP A 139 -20.26 -6.32 22.50
CA ASP A 139 -21.05 -6.22 23.73
C ASP A 139 -21.86 -7.51 24.01
N TYR A 140 -22.06 -8.35 22.99
CA TYR A 140 -22.79 -9.61 23.14
C TYR A 140 -21.90 -10.73 23.66
N ARG A 141 -22.23 -11.26 24.85
CA ARG A 141 -21.51 -12.38 25.51
C ARG A 141 -21.38 -13.63 24.63
N GLU A 142 -22.33 -13.90 23.74
CA GLU A 142 -22.30 -15.06 22.84
C GLU A 142 -21.18 -14.99 21.80
N ASN A 143 -20.69 -13.79 21.50
CA ASN A 143 -19.61 -13.55 20.56
C ASN A 143 -18.22 -13.63 21.22
N LEU A 144 -18.16 -13.84 22.53
CA LEU A 144 -16.93 -13.84 23.30
C LEU A 144 -16.72 -15.18 24.00
N ASN A 145 -15.45 -15.57 24.21
CA ASN A 145 -15.11 -16.67 25.11
C ASN A 145 -15.03 -16.19 26.58
N ALA A 146 -14.67 -17.11 27.48
CA ALA A 146 -14.54 -16.81 28.92
C ALA A 146 -13.48 -15.74 29.25
N ASP A 147 -12.47 -15.59 28.39
CA ASP A 147 -11.38 -14.61 28.54
C ASP A 147 -11.65 -13.30 27.76
N ASN A 148 -12.88 -13.10 27.30
CA ASN A 148 -13.33 -11.95 26.48
C ASN A 148 -12.68 -11.85 25.09
N PHE A 149 -12.10 -12.92 24.56
CA PHE A 149 -11.67 -12.94 23.16
C PHE A 149 -12.87 -13.10 22.24
N PRO A 150 -12.94 -12.31 21.15
CA PRO A 150 -14.03 -12.41 20.17
C PRO A 150 -13.92 -13.68 19.32
N THR A 151 -15.02 -14.08 18.69
CA THR A 151 -14.99 -15.09 17.62
C THR A 151 -14.08 -14.63 16.48
N VAL A 152 -13.60 -15.57 15.67
CA VAL A 152 -12.71 -15.32 14.54
C VAL A 152 -13.30 -14.30 13.55
N TRP A 153 -14.64 -14.31 13.35
CA TRP A 153 -15.32 -13.39 12.43
C TRP A 153 -15.33 -11.94 12.93
N LEU A 154 -15.43 -11.73 14.24
CA LEU A 154 -15.30 -10.40 14.83
C LEU A 154 -13.84 -9.99 15.02
N MET A 155 -12.96 -10.95 15.33
CA MET A 155 -11.53 -10.72 15.46
C MET A 155 -10.95 -10.08 14.20
N THR A 156 -11.37 -10.55 13.01
CA THR A 156 -10.86 -10.01 11.74
C THR A 156 -11.23 -8.55 11.49
N ASN A 157 -12.32 -8.05 12.09
CA ASN A 157 -12.71 -6.63 12.02
C ASN A 157 -11.87 -5.73 12.96
N LEU A 158 -11.10 -6.34 13.86
CA LEU A 158 -10.20 -5.65 14.78
C LEU A 158 -8.75 -5.63 14.29
N LEU A 159 -8.44 -6.29 13.17
CA LEU A 159 -7.08 -6.39 12.68
C LEU A 159 -6.66 -5.14 11.93
N THR A 160 -5.38 -4.78 12.10
CA THR A 160 -4.68 -3.91 11.16
C THR A 160 -4.16 -4.73 9.99
N PHE A 161 -3.98 -4.10 8.82
CA PHE A 161 -3.32 -4.72 7.67
C PHE A 161 -2.00 -5.43 8.04
N GLU A 162 -1.17 -4.82 8.89
CA GLU A 162 0.09 -5.42 9.34
C GLU A 162 -0.13 -6.72 10.14
N THR A 163 -1.16 -6.76 10.99
CA THR A 163 -1.52 -7.95 11.76
C THR A 163 -2.05 -9.04 10.84
N THR A 164 -2.91 -8.68 9.89
CA THR A 164 -3.42 -9.56 8.84
C THR A 164 -2.29 -10.21 8.03
N SER A 165 -1.36 -9.39 7.53
CA SER A 165 -0.17 -9.86 6.83
C SER A 165 0.68 -10.80 7.70
N THR A 166 0.82 -10.48 8.99
CA THR A 166 1.57 -11.33 9.94
C THR A 166 0.90 -12.67 10.19
N LEU A 167 -0.42 -12.71 10.37
CA LEU A 167 -1.15 -13.96 10.56
C LEU A 167 -0.96 -14.89 9.36
N ILE A 168 -1.07 -14.37 8.13
CA ILE A 168 -0.88 -15.16 6.90
C ILE A 168 0.55 -15.70 6.80
N ARG A 169 1.56 -14.92 7.15
CA ARG A 169 2.96 -15.41 7.18
C ARG A 169 3.14 -16.58 8.15
N LEU A 170 2.46 -16.54 9.30
CA LEU A 170 2.54 -17.57 10.33
C LEU A 170 1.78 -18.84 9.96
N MET A 171 0.78 -18.77 9.09
CA MET A 171 -0.04 -19.93 8.70
C MET A 171 0.78 -21.05 8.07
N SER A 172 0.36 -22.28 8.30
CA SER A 172 0.90 -23.47 7.64
C SER A 172 0.73 -23.40 6.11
N PRO A 173 1.54 -24.12 5.32
CA PRO A 173 1.40 -24.17 3.87
C PRO A 173 -0.02 -24.55 3.42
N ASP A 174 -0.68 -25.48 4.12
CA ASP A 174 -2.04 -25.93 3.82
C ASP A 174 -3.11 -24.86 4.04
N ASN A 175 -2.85 -23.93 4.97
CA ASN A 175 -3.73 -22.80 5.23
C ASN A 175 -3.48 -21.66 4.25
N VAL A 176 -2.20 -21.37 3.97
CA VAL A 176 -1.80 -20.37 2.97
C VAL A 176 -2.28 -20.77 1.57
N LYS A 177 -2.35 -22.07 1.27
CA LYS A 177 -2.82 -22.58 -0.01
C LYS A 177 -4.18 -22.00 -0.44
N TYR A 178 -5.08 -21.81 0.51
CA TYR A 178 -6.39 -21.23 0.21
C TYR A 178 -6.30 -19.80 -0.37
N PHE A 179 -5.33 -19.01 0.10
CA PHE A 179 -5.10 -17.65 -0.39
C PHE A 179 -4.38 -17.66 -1.74
N THR A 180 -3.37 -18.52 -1.89
CA THR A 180 -2.62 -18.64 -3.15
C THR A 180 -3.50 -19.13 -4.29
N ASP A 181 -4.41 -20.06 -4.00
CA ASP A 181 -5.39 -20.54 -4.99
C ASP A 181 -6.44 -19.44 -5.31
N TYR A 182 -6.83 -18.63 -4.32
CA TYR A 182 -7.79 -17.54 -4.52
C TYR A 182 -7.22 -16.39 -5.38
N PHE A 183 -5.96 -16.02 -5.17
CA PHE A 183 -5.28 -14.94 -5.90
C PHE A 183 -4.45 -15.42 -7.08
N ASP A 184 -4.47 -16.71 -7.41
CA ASP A 184 -3.63 -17.32 -8.46
C ASP A 184 -2.16 -16.87 -8.37
N CYS A 185 -1.53 -17.17 -7.23
CA CYS A 185 -0.16 -16.75 -6.95
C CYS A 185 0.61 -17.77 -6.12
N THR A 186 1.92 -17.56 -5.96
CA THR A 186 2.74 -18.35 -5.04
C THR A 186 2.71 -17.74 -3.63
N ARG A 187 3.15 -18.52 -2.62
CA ARG A 187 3.27 -18.02 -1.24
C ARG A 187 4.21 -16.82 -1.15
N ASP A 188 5.33 -16.86 -1.87
CA ASP A 188 6.33 -15.80 -1.84
C ASP A 188 5.80 -14.52 -2.51
N GLU A 189 5.10 -14.66 -3.64
CA GLU A 189 4.37 -13.55 -4.27
C GLU A 189 3.38 -12.93 -3.29
N LEU A 190 2.49 -13.73 -2.68
CA LEU A 190 1.48 -13.25 -1.73
C LEU A 190 2.11 -12.47 -0.57
N VAL A 191 3.15 -13.01 0.07
CA VAL A 191 3.83 -12.34 1.18
C VAL A 191 4.44 -11.02 0.72
N SER A 192 5.12 -11.02 -0.42
CA SER A 192 5.73 -9.82 -1.00
C SER A 192 4.70 -8.74 -1.34
N TRP A 193 3.52 -9.14 -1.83
CA TRP A 193 2.42 -8.24 -2.16
C TRP A 193 1.83 -7.62 -0.91
N LEU A 194 1.57 -8.40 0.14
CA LEU A 194 1.02 -7.88 1.39
C LEU A 194 1.98 -6.90 2.07
N GLU A 195 3.28 -7.15 2.01
CA GLU A 195 4.29 -6.23 2.53
C GLU A 195 4.35 -4.92 1.74
N CYS A 196 4.30 -5.03 0.41
CA CYS A 196 4.23 -3.87 -0.49
C CYS A 196 2.96 -3.03 -0.25
N LEU A 197 1.79 -3.68 -0.19
CA LEU A 197 0.52 -2.99 0.02
C LEU A 197 0.44 -2.36 1.42
N ASN A 198 0.95 -3.02 2.46
CA ASN A 198 1.03 -2.43 3.80
C ASN A 198 1.91 -1.17 3.82
N PHE A 199 3.07 -1.20 3.14
CA PHE A 199 3.95 -0.05 3.00
C PHE A 199 3.25 1.11 2.26
N VAL A 200 2.62 0.82 1.13
CA VAL A 200 1.90 1.82 0.31
C VAL A 200 0.70 2.39 1.08
N ARG A 201 -0.07 1.54 1.78
CA ARG A 201 -1.19 1.95 2.62
C ARG A 201 -0.72 2.95 3.66
N ASN A 202 0.40 2.68 4.34
CA ASN A 202 0.96 3.60 5.32
C ASN A 202 1.41 4.93 4.71
N ILE A 203 2.06 4.91 3.53
CA ILE A 203 2.39 6.14 2.78
C ILE A 203 1.12 6.96 2.48
N CYS A 204 0.06 6.29 2.00
CA CYS A 204 -1.21 6.94 1.68
C CYS A 204 -1.84 7.60 2.91
N CYS A 205 -1.86 6.90 4.05
CA CYS A 205 -2.42 7.42 5.30
C CYS A 205 -1.58 8.54 5.94
N HIS A 206 -0.26 8.52 5.79
CA HIS A 206 0.64 9.53 6.35
C HIS A 206 0.88 10.73 5.42
N ASN A 207 0.12 10.86 4.34
CA ASN A 207 0.23 11.94 3.36
C ASN A 207 1.64 12.12 2.77
N SER A 208 2.41 11.04 2.71
CA SER A 208 3.79 11.05 2.19
C SER A 208 3.80 11.00 0.65
N ASN A 209 4.88 11.52 0.04
CA ASN A 209 5.05 11.52 -1.41
C ASN A 209 5.11 10.08 -1.96
N LEU A 210 4.07 9.67 -2.71
CA LEU A 210 3.94 8.32 -3.27
C LEU A 210 4.63 8.20 -4.63
N LEU A 211 4.68 9.27 -5.43
CA LEU A 211 5.29 9.25 -6.77
C LEU A 211 6.79 8.98 -6.74
N ASP A 212 7.49 9.52 -5.73
CA ASP A 212 8.95 9.46 -5.64
C ASP A 212 9.44 8.36 -4.69
N ILE A 213 8.58 7.39 -4.36
CA ILE A 213 8.99 6.28 -3.50
C ILE A 213 10.03 5.41 -4.19
N THR A 214 10.90 4.86 -3.36
CA THR A 214 11.66 3.67 -3.69
C THR A 214 11.11 2.59 -2.79
N LEU A 215 10.43 1.58 -3.35
CA LEU A 215 9.92 0.49 -2.52
C LEU A 215 11.13 -0.16 -1.83
N SER A 216 11.13 -0.14 -0.51
CA SER A 216 12.11 -0.86 0.31
C SER A 216 11.83 -2.36 0.31
N THR A 217 10.68 -2.78 -0.20
CA THR A 217 10.25 -4.17 -0.33
C THR A 217 10.53 -4.66 -1.75
N ASP A 218 11.16 -5.84 -1.86
CA ASP A 218 11.39 -6.54 -3.13
C ASP A 218 10.11 -7.28 -3.55
N ALA A 219 9.04 -6.52 -3.81
CA ALA A 219 7.78 -7.09 -4.23
C ALA A 219 7.93 -7.81 -5.57
N MET A 220 7.38 -9.02 -5.67
CA MET A 220 7.43 -9.80 -6.89
C MET A 220 6.36 -9.32 -7.87
N ALA A 221 6.73 -9.10 -9.12
CA ALA A 221 5.76 -8.77 -10.16
C ALA A 221 4.89 -10.01 -10.50
N PRO A 222 3.54 -9.90 -10.45
CA PRO A 222 2.66 -10.96 -10.92
C PRO A 222 3.05 -11.40 -12.34
N LYS A 223 3.22 -12.71 -12.55
CA LYS A 223 3.76 -13.30 -13.80
C LYS A 223 3.06 -12.75 -15.05
N ASP A 224 1.75 -12.65 -14.96
CA ASP A 224 0.84 -12.20 -16.00
C ASP A 224 0.96 -10.73 -16.41
N TYR A 225 1.72 -9.94 -15.65
CA TYR A 225 1.84 -8.50 -15.83
C TYR A 225 3.28 -8.03 -16.01
N GLN A 226 4.25 -8.94 -15.92
CA GLN A 226 5.67 -8.67 -16.11
C GLN A 226 5.97 -8.01 -17.46
N GLU A 227 5.20 -8.34 -18.50
CA GLU A 227 5.36 -7.76 -19.82
C GLU A 227 4.98 -6.28 -19.91
N PHE A 228 4.22 -5.73 -18.97
CA PHE A 228 3.80 -4.32 -18.96
C PHE A 228 4.77 -3.42 -18.18
N LEU A 229 5.60 -4.02 -17.33
CA LEU A 229 6.52 -3.32 -16.45
C LEU A 229 7.83 -2.97 -17.14
N TRP A 230 8.34 -1.79 -16.85
CA TRP A 230 9.70 -1.42 -17.22
C TRP A 230 10.70 -2.18 -16.35
N PHE A 231 11.75 -2.70 -16.98
CA PHE A 231 12.80 -3.45 -16.31
C PHE A 231 14.18 -2.98 -16.77
N LYS A 232 15.17 -3.14 -15.89
CA LYS A 232 16.58 -3.02 -16.24
C LYS A 232 17.19 -4.40 -16.30
N ASN A 233 17.98 -4.65 -17.34
CA ASN A 233 18.83 -5.83 -17.39
C ASN A 233 20.14 -5.51 -16.64
N ILE A 234 20.36 -6.18 -15.51
CA ILE A 234 21.58 -6.05 -14.72
C ILE A 234 22.26 -7.41 -14.73
N ASN A 235 23.41 -7.50 -15.41
CA ASN A 235 24.24 -8.71 -15.47
C ASN A 235 23.50 -9.99 -15.95
N GLY A 236 22.46 -9.86 -16.78
CA GLY A 236 21.68 -10.98 -17.29
C GLY A 236 20.38 -11.26 -16.51
N ASP A 237 20.20 -10.66 -15.34
CA ASP A 237 18.98 -10.75 -14.55
C ASP A 237 18.04 -9.57 -14.84
N ILE A 238 16.74 -9.88 -15.00
CA ILE A 238 15.69 -8.89 -15.19
C ILE A 238 15.30 -8.34 -13.81
N SER A 239 15.59 -7.06 -13.57
CA SER A 239 15.15 -6.33 -12.38
C SER A 239 14.05 -5.35 -12.76
N TYR A 240 12.82 -5.63 -12.33
CA TYR A 240 11.69 -4.72 -12.49
C TYR A 240 11.87 -3.49 -11.60
N THR A 241 11.38 -2.33 -12.05
CA THR A 241 11.47 -1.14 -11.23
C THR A 241 10.55 -1.23 -10.01
N ASN A 242 11.12 -1.10 -8.82
CA ASN A 242 10.45 -0.96 -7.51
C ASN A 242 9.71 0.39 -7.38
N LYS A 243 8.76 0.64 -8.29
CA LYS A 243 8.05 1.91 -8.51
C LYS A 243 6.54 1.70 -8.47
N ILE A 244 5.79 2.79 -8.63
CA ILE A 244 4.34 2.80 -8.51
C ILE A 244 3.62 1.85 -9.48
N ALA A 245 4.20 1.55 -10.65
CA ALA A 245 3.66 0.58 -11.59
C ALA A 245 3.48 -0.81 -10.98
N LEU A 246 4.46 -1.28 -10.19
CA LEU A 246 4.39 -2.57 -9.52
C LEU A 246 3.23 -2.62 -8.53
N VAL A 247 3.03 -1.54 -7.77
CA VAL A 247 1.90 -1.39 -6.84
C VAL A 247 0.57 -1.46 -7.58
N ILE A 248 0.43 -0.70 -8.67
CA ILE A 248 -0.81 -0.67 -9.47
C ILE A 248 -1.10 -2.06 -10.02
N VAL A 249 -0.10 -2.76 -10.55
CA VAL A 249 -0.24 -4.11 -11.09
C VAL A 249 -0.67 -5.11 -10.00
N ILE A 250 -0.07 -5.07 -8.81
CA ILE A 250 -0.46 -5.92 -7.68
C ILE A 250 -1.92 -5.64 -7.28
N VAL A 251 -2.29 -4.36 -7.15
CA VAL A 251 -3.67 -3.95 -6.83
C VAL A 251 -4.64 -4.47 -7.89
N VAL A 252 -4.32 -4.31 -9.18
CA VAL A 252 -5.17 -4.77 -10.28
C VAL A 252 -5.35 -6.29 -10.23
N HIS A 253 -4.25 -7.05 -10.11
CA HIS A 253 -4.28 -8.51 -10.03
C HIS A 253 -5.16 -9.00 -8.88
N MET A 254 -4.92 -8.49 -7.67
CA MET A 254 -5.70 -8.91 -6.49
C MET A 254 -7.16 -8.46 -6.57
N MET A 255 -7.43 -7.27 -7.10
CA MET A 255 -8.80 -6.76 -7.22
C MET A 255 -9.62 -7.51 -8.28
N TYR A 256 -9.00 -8.03 -9.34
CA TYR A 256 -9.72 -8.88 -10.28
C TYR A 256 -10.18 -10.20 -9.66
N ALA A 257 -9.38 -10.80 -8.78
CA ALA A 257 -9.77 -11.98 -8.01
C ALA A 257 -10.94 -11.67 -7.04
N ILE A 258 -10.92 -10.49 -6.40
CA ILE A 258 -11.92 -10.08 -5.41
C ILE A 258 -13.23 -9.63 -6.08
N ASN A 259 -13.13 -8.74 -7.06
CA ASN A 259 -14.24 -8.11 -7.73
C ASN A 259 -13.89 -7.88 -9.21
N PRO A 260 -14.24 -8.83 -10.10
CA PRO A 260 -13.99 -8.72 -11.54
C PRO A 260 -14.63 -7.48 -12.21
N LYS A 261 -15.59 -6.83 -11.54
CA LYS A 261 -16.29 -5.63 -12.04
C LYS A 261 -15.77 -4.33 -11.43
N TYR A 262 -14.67 -4.38 -10.68
CA TYR A 262 -14.09 -3.19 -10.07
C TYR A 262 -13.71 -2.16 -11.13
N ARG A 263 -14.05 -0.89 -10.89
CA ARG A 263 -13.81 0.19 -11.85
C ARG A 263 -12.55 0.96 -11.49
N PHE A 264 -11.50 0.76 -12.27
CA PHE A 264 -10.22 1.46 -12.08
C PHE A 264 -10.16 2.86 -12.70
N ASP A 265 -11.29 3.46 -13.11
CA ASP A 265 -11.34 4.74 -13.83
C ASP A 265 -10.66 5.88 -13.06
N ASN A 266 -10.75 5.89 -11.73
CA ASN A 266 -10.14 6.92 -10.90
C ASN A 266 -8.61 6.78 -10.85
N ILE A 267 -8.10 5.56 -10.77
CA ILE A 267 -6.66 5.26 -10.85
C ILE A 267 -6.16 5.63 -12.26
N LYS A 268 -6.86 5.22 -13.31
CA LYS A 268 -6.54 5.57 -14.71
C LYS A 268 -6.45 7.08 -14.91
N ARG A 269 -7.45 7.84 -14.47
CA ARG A 269 -7.48 9.31 -14.59
C ARG A 269 -6.35 9.97 -13.80
N SER A 270 -6.13 9.53 -12.57
CA SER A 270 -5.09 10.10 -11.69
C SER A 270 -3.70 9.85 -12.26
N PHE A 271 -3.41 8.61 -12.64
CA PHE A 271 -2.14 8.23 -13.25
C PHE A 271 -1.90 8.95 -14.58
N THR A 272 -2.92 9.05 -15.44
CA THR A 272 -2.81 9.77 -16.72
C THR A 272 -2.53 11.26 -16.53
N SER A 273 -3.13 11.88 -15.49
CA SER A 273 -2.87 13.28 -15.15
C SER A 273 -1.38 13.47 -14.79
N ILE A 274 -0.84 12.59 -13.95
CA ILE A 274 0.58 12.58 -13.56
C ILE A 274 1.48 12.48 -14.81
N THR A 275 1.22 11.52 -15.69
CA THR A 275 2.07 11.28 -16.88
C THR A 275 2.03 12.40 -17.91
N ARG A 276 0.98 13.24 -17.93
CA ARG A 276 0.86 14.37 -18.87
C ARG A 276 1.73 15.55 -18.48
N ASP A 277 1.96 15.72 -17.18
CA ASP A 277 2.61 16.91 -16.63
C ASP A 277 4.04 16.65 -16.15
N ILE A 278 4.40 15.39 -15.87
CA ILE A 278 5.70 15.04 -15.29
C ILE A 278 6.61 14.40 -16.34
N ASP A 279 7.60 15.19 -16.77
CA ASP A 279 9.01 14.81 -16.79
C ASP A 279 9.36 13.48 -17.49
N GLY A 280 8.95 13.35 -18.76
CA GLY A 280 9.64 12.51 -19.76
C GLY A 280 10.06 11.11 -19.31
N SER A 281 9.13 10.29 -18.85
CA SER A 281 8.89 8.93 -19.35
C SER A 281 8.09 8.15 -18.31
N ILE A 282 7.04 7.48 -18.76
CA ILE A 282 6.25 6.54 -17.97
C ILE A 282 7.10 5.41 -17.35
N GLU A 283 8.32 5.22 -17.86
CA GLU A 283 9.35 4.32 -17.34
C GLU A 283 9.85 4.73 -15.95
N LYS A 284 9.90 6.04 -15.63
CA LYS A 284 10.22 6.53 -14.27
C LYS A 284 9.17 6.05 -13.25
N LEU A 285 7.92 5.92 -13.69
CA LEU A 285 6.82 5.38 -12.89
C LEU A 285 6.78 3.84 -12.93
N GLY A 286 7.51 3.22 -13.85
CA GLY A 286 7.76 1.78 -13.93
C GLY A 286 6.95 1.02 -14.97
N PHE A 287 6.23 1.69 -15.87
CA PHE A 287 5.60 1.03 -17.03
C PHE A 287 6.43 1.21 -18.30
N LYS A 288 6.34 0.25 -19.24
CA LYS A 288 7.06 0.34 -20.51
C LYS A 288 6.58 1.48 -21.40
N ASN A 289 5.26 1.65 -21.51
CA ASN A 289 4.61 2.68 -22.31
C ASN A 289 3.16 2.87 -21.83
N MET A 290 2.46 3.89 -22.35
CA MET A 290 1.09 4.19 -21.92
C MET A 290 0.08 3.10 -22.31
N ASP A 291 0.31 2.40 -23.42
CA ASP A 291 -0.55 1.30 -23.85
C ASP A 291 -0.47 0.14 -22.85
N ALA A 292 0.75 -0.21 -22.42
CA ALA A 292 1.00 -1.20 -21.39
C ALA A 292 0.27 -0.86 -20.08
N PHE A 293 0.24 0.42 -19.69
CA PHE A 293 -0.56 0.86 -18.53
C PHE A 293 -2.06 0.62 -18.72
N TYR A 294 -2.63 0.86 -19.91
CA TYR A 294 -4.06 0.62 -20.13
C TYR A 294 -4.41 -0.86 -20.28
N ASP A 295 -3.49 -1.66 -20.82
CA ASP A 295 -3.69 -3.08 -21.10
C ASP A 295 -3.81 -3.93 -19.84
N ILE A 296 -3.17 -3.53 -18.72
CA ILE A 296 -3.32 -4.24 -17.44
C ILE A 296 -4.79 -4.31 -16.96
N PHE A 297 -5.65 -3.39 -17.41
CA PHE A 297 -7.06 -3.30 -17.01
C PHE A 297 -8.02 -3.93 -18.03
N ARG A 298 -7.52 -4.68 -19.02
CA ARG A 298 -8.35 -5.32 -20.06
C ARG A 298 -8.50 -6.83 -19.88
N LYS A 299 -7.82 -7.41 -18.89
CA LYS A 299 -8.05 -8.79 -18.45
C LYS A 299 -9.36 -8.92 -17.69
#